data_AF-E1RJC4-F1
#
_entry.id   AF-E1RJC4-F1
#
_cell.length_a   1.000
_cell.length_b   1.000
_cell.length_c   1.000
_cell.angle_alpha   90.00
_cell.angle_beta   90.00
_cell.angle_gamma   90.00
#
_symmetry.space_group_name_H-M   'P 1'
#
loop_
_entity.id
_entity.type
_entity.pdbx_description
1 polymer ?
#
loop_
_entity_poly.entity_id
_entity_poly.type
_entity_poly.pdbx_seq_one_letter_code
_entity_poly.pdbx_strand_id
1 'polypeptide(L)'
;MKKIVVLAGIFLAILVIAVSATLLVPDPGDTADSCPPPPTSIFRLANKDLNQSHSVSVIINDGSNTTLANESYDLAPGESTKSTFVMTSQNATTTNSYCLIFTVDDSVGSEISVNVSYYAVPELHIDPTKGGVIYYSSVLTGDYGCPLEDQGEY
;
A
#
# COMPACT_ATOMS: atom_id res chain seq x y z
N MET A 1 59.61 -41.59 -15.06
CA MET A 1 58.17 -41.48 -15.37
C MET A 1 57.41 -40.95 -14.14
N LYS A 2 57.43 -39.62 -13.89
CA LYS A 2 56.80 -38.99 -12.70
C LYS A 2 56.11 -37.64 -12.96
N LYS A 3 55.93 -37.24 -14.23
CA LYS A 3 55.41 -35.91 -14.59
C LYS A 3 53.94 -35.89 -15.06
N ILE A 4 53.31 -37.06 -15.25
CA ILE A 4 51.95 -37.16 -15.82
C ILE A 4 50.87 -37.14 -14.72
N VAL A 5 51.18 -37.63 -13.51
CA VAL A 5 50.19 -37.76 -12.42
C VAL A 5 49.80 -36.40 -11.83
N VAL A 6 50.69 -35.40 -11.87
CA VAL A 6 50.43 -34.08 -11.29
C VAL A 6 49.42 -33.27 -12.12
N LEU A 7 49.40 -33.43 -13.44
CA LEU A 7 48.47 -32.69 -14.31
C LEU A 7 47.02 -33.17 -14.16
N ALA A 8 46.80 -34.47 -13.95
CA ALA A 8 45.45 -35.02 -13.80
C ALA A 8 44.80 -34.58 -12.47
N GLY A 9 45.58 -34.47 -11.38
CA GLY A 9 45.09 -34.00 -10.09
C GLY A 9 44.68 -32.53 -10.07
N ILE A 10 45.40 -31.68 -10.82
CA ILE A 10 45.09 -30.25 -10.94
C ILE A 10 43.82 -30.04 -11.79
N PHE A 11 43.66 -30.79 -12.88
CA PHE A 11 42.44 -30.74 -13.69
C PHE A 11 41.19 -31.19 -12.89
N LEU A 12 41.32 -32.21 -12.05
CA LEU A 12 40.23 -32.67 -11.20
C LEU A 12 39.86 -31.63 -10.12
N ALA A 13 40.85 -30.96 -9.52
CA ALA A 13 40.61 -29.91 -8.54
C ALA A 13 39.91 -28.68 -9.16
N ILE A 14 40.29 -28.28 -10.37
CA ILE A 14 39.64 -27.17 -11.09
C ILE A 14 38.21 -27.55 -11.49
N LEU A 15 37.95 -28.79 -11.87
CA LEU A 15 36.60 -29.27 -12.20
C LEU A 15 35.68 -29.24 -10.98
N VAL A 16 36.17 -29.65 -9.80
CA VAL A 16 35.40 -29.62 -8.54
C VAL A 16 35.11 -28.18 -8.11
N ILE A 17 36.06 -27.26 -8.25
CA ILE A 17 35.83 -25.83 -7.95
C ILE A 17 34.85 -25.20 -8.95
N ALA A 18 34.91 -25.56 -10.23
CA ALA A 18 33.98 -25.07 -11.25
C ALA A 18 32.54 -25.57 -11.02
N VAL A 19 32.35 -26.82 -10.61
CA VAL A 19 31.02 -27.38 -10.25
C VAL A 19 30.51 -26.78 -8.93
N SER A 20 31.40 -26.45 -7.99
CA SER A 20 31.04 -25.78 -6.73
C SER A 20 30.66 -24.30 -6.94
N ALA A 21 31.24 -23.65 -7.95
CA ALA A 21 30.91 -22.26 -8.30
C ALA A 21 29.56 -22.14 -9.04
N THR A 22 29.10 -23.19 -9.72
CA THR A 22 27.76 -23.21 -10.34
C THR A 22 26.61 -23.51 -9.37
N LEU A 23 26.93 -23.99 -8.16
CA LEU A 23 25.96 -24.23 -7.07
C LEU A 23 25.66 -22.97 -6.23
N LEU A 24 26.30 -21.85 -6.55
CA LEU A 24 26.08 -20.52 -5.96
C LEU A 24 25.47 -19.54 -6.97
N VAL A 25 24.85 -20.04 -8.03
CA VAL A 25 23.89 -19.23 -8.78
C VAL A 25 22.63 -19.23 -7.91
N PRO A 26 22.28 -18.12 -7.22
CA PRO A 26 20.96 -18.03 -6.62
C PRO A 26 19.95 -18.30 -7.72
N ASP A 27 19.04 -19.23 -7.45
CA ASP A 27 17.92 -19.49 -8.33
C ASP A 27 17.24 -18.15 -8.63
N PRO A 28 17.08 -17.73 -9.91
CA PRO A 28 16.32 -16.52 -10.21
C PRO A 28 14.82 -16.65 -9.82
N GLY A 29 14.42 -17.77 -9.20
CA GLY A 29 13.07 -18.02 -8.69
C GLY A 29 12.74 -17.50 -7.28
N ASP A 30 13.70 -17.20 -6.41
CA ASP A 30 13.44 -16.79 -5.01
C ASP A 30 13.56 -15.27 -4.81
N THR A 31 12.82 -14.50 -5.60
CA THR A 31 12.45 -13.15 -5.13
C THR A 31 11.13 -13.27 -4.37
N ALA A 32 11.17 -13.05 -3.06
CA ALA A 32 10.03 -12.82 -2.17
C ALA A 32 9.16 -11.58 -2.55
N ASP A 33 9.28 -11.07 -3.78
CA ASP A 33 8.65 -9.87 -4.35
C ASP A 33 7.44 -10.19 -5.26
N SER A 34 6.99 -11.44 -5.34
CA SER A 34 6.08 -11.87 -6.42
C SER A 34 4.58 -11.58 -6.18
N CYS A 35 4.21 -10.92 -5.09
CA CYS A 35 2.83 -10.44 -4.89
C CYS A 35 2.78 -8.91 -4.86
N PRO A 36 2.18 -8.24 -5.87
CA PRO A 36 1.90 -6.82 -5.74
C PRO A 36 0.98 -6.61 -4.54
N PRO A 37 1.23 -5.58 -3.71
CA PRO A 37 0.40 -5.34 -2.55
C PRO A 37 -1.07 -5.17 -2.97
N PRO A 38 -2.04 -5.69 -2.20
CA PRO A 38 -3.44 -5.55 -2.56
C PRO A 38 -3.84 -4.06 -2.65
N PRO A 39 -4.89 -3.73 -3.43
CA PRO A 39 -5.40 -2.38 -3.51
C PRO A 39 -5.80 -1.84 -2.13
N THR A 40 -5.55 -0.56 -1.88
CA THR A 40 -5.90 0.11 -0.62
C THR A 40 -6.80 1.33 -0.88
N SER A 41 -7.77 1.60 -0.03
CA SER A 41 -8.62 2.79 -0.16
C SER A 41 -7.80 4.07 0.02
N ILE A 42 -8.20 5.16 -0.65
CA ILE A 42 -7.51 6.45 -0.49
C ILE A 42 -7.80 7.12 0.85
N PHE A 43 -8.99 6.90 1.40
CA PHE A 43 -9.36 7.41 2.71
C PHE A 43 -10.48 6.57 3.32
N ARG A 44 -10.68 6.76 4.62
CA ARG A 44 -11.88 6.36 5.34
C ARG A 44 -12.53 7.62 5.91
N LEU A 45 -13.82 7.80 5.68
CA LEU A 45 -14.58 8.92 6.23
C LEU A 45 -15.59 8.38 7.23
N ALA A 46 -15.66 8.95 8.42
CA ALA A 46 -16.65 8.59 9.43
C ALA A 46 -17.53 9.80 9.79
N ASN A 47 -18.83 9.56 9.85
CA ASN A 47 -19.76 10.52 10.41
C ASN A 47 -19.70 10.42 11.95
N LYS A 48 -19.09 11.44 12.58
CA LYS A 48 -19.05 11.55 14.05
C LYS A 48 -20.18 12.39 14.61
N ASP A 49 -21.03 12.98 13.78
CA ASP A 49 -22.32 13.45 14.22
C ASP A 49 -23.23 12.25 14.51
N LEU A 50 -23.60 12.09 15.78
CA LEU A 50 -24.45 11.00 16.25
C LEU A 50 -25.95 11.33 16.16
N ASN A 51 -26.29 12.54 15.74
CA ASN A 51 -27.66 13.03 15.67
C ASN A 51 -28.15 13.25 14.24
N GLN A 52 -27.24 13.43 13.29
CA GLN A 52 -27.57 13.80 11.92
C GLN A 52 -26.87 12.89 10.89
N SER A 53 -27.64 12.51 9.85
CA SER A 53 -27.07 11.92 8.64
C SER A 53 -26.56 13.02 7.71
N HIS A 54 -25.48 12.73 6.98
CA HIS A 54 -24.89 13.68 6.04
C HIS A 54 -24.77 13.07 4.65
N SER A 55 -25.07 13.87 3.63
CA SER A 55 -24.69 13.57 2.26
C SER A 55 -23.36 14.23 1.95
N VAL A 56 -22.40 13.44 1.48
CA VAL A 56 -21.03 13.91 1.23
C VAL A 56 -20.64 13.57 -0.19
N SER A 57 -20.18 14.56 -0.95
CA SER A 57 -19.45 14.34 -2.20
C SER A 57 -17.97 14.64 -2.00
N VAL A 58 -17.11 13.92 -2.72
CA VAL A 58 -15.66 14.14 -2.72
C VAL A 58 -15.12 14.09 -4.13
N ILE A 59 -14.29 15.07 -4.46
CA ILE A 59 -13.41 15.06 -5.63
C ILE A 59 -12.02 14.64 -5.16
N ILE A 60 -11.45 13.63 -5.81
CA ILE A 60 -10.15 13.07 -5.49
C ILE A 60 -9.19 13.47 -6.60
N ASN A 61 -8.22 14.31 -6.27
CA ASN A 61 -7.17 14.73 -7.18
C ASN A 61 -5.83 14.10 -6.81
N ASP A 62 -4.99 13.84 -7.80
CA ASP A 62 -3.58 13.50 -7.56
C ASP A 62 -2.76 14.73 -7.13
N GLY A 63 -1.49 14.54 -6.80
CA GLY A 63 -0.57 15.62 -6.43
C GLY A 63 -0.33 16.68 -7.52
N SER A 64 -0.82 16.47 -8.74
CA SER A 64 -0.76 17.45 -9.85
C SER A 64 -2.07 18.23 -10.04
N ASN A 65 -3.06 18.03 -9.16
CA ASN A 65 -4.44 18.53 -9.26
C ASN A 65 -5.24 17.95 -10.42
N THR A 66 -4.84 16.79 -10.96
CA THR A 66 -5.65 16.07 -11.95
C THR A 66 -6.72 15.27 -11.21
N THR A 67 -7.98 15.46 -11.59
CA THR A 67 -9.10 14.69 -11.02
C THR A 67 -9.03 13.23 -11.44
N LEU A 68 -8.95 12.35 -10.43
CA LEU A 68 -8.90 10.91 -10.59
C LEU A 68 -10.30 10.29 -10.47
N ALA A 69 -11.09 10.77 -9.51
CA ALA A 69 -12.40 10.22 -9.22
C ALA A 69 -13.30 11.24 -8.50
N ASN A 70 -14.61 11.07 -8.66
CA ASN A 70 -15.64 11.74 -7.89
C ASN A 70 -16.52 10.69 -7.24
N GLU A 71 -16.72 10.76 -5.93
CA GLU A 71 -17.52 9.80 -5.17
C GLU A 71 -18.55 10.54 -4.32
N SER A 72 -19.67 9.87 -4.03
CA SER A 72 -20.72 10.39 -3.15
C SER A 72 -21.18 9.33 -2.16
N TYR A 73 -21.50 9.76 -0.94
CA TYR A 73 -21.84 8.93 0.20
C TYR A 73 -23.00 9.55 0.98
N ASP A 74 -23.96 8.73 1.37
CA ASP A 74 -24.92 9.09 2.41
C ASP A 74 -24.52 8.33 3.68
N LEU A 75 -24.14 9.06 4.72
CA LEU A 75 -23.62 8.49 5.98
C LEU A 75 -24.61 8.72 7.11
N ALA A 76 -25.17 7.63 7.64
CA ALA A 76 -25.98 7.67 8.84
C ALA A 76 -25.13 8.07 10.07
N PRO A 77 -25.76 8.47 11.19
CA PRO A 77 -25.04 8.84 12.39
C PRO A 77 -24.14 7.69 12.89
N GLY A 78 -22.85 7.98 13.11
CA GLY A 78 -21.87 6.98 13.53
C GLY A 78 -21.37 6.04 12.42
N GLU A 79 -21.90 6.14 11.20
CA GLU A 79 -21.48 5.31 10.07
C GLU A 79 -20.10 5.75 9.53
N SER A 80 -19.42 4.84 8.82
CA SER A 80 -18.21 5.16 8.06
C SER A 80 -18.28 4.62 6.65
N THR A 81 -17.61 5.29 5.72
CA THR A 81 -17.55 4.89 4.33
C THR A 81 -16.87 3.54 4.13
N LYS A 82 -17.24 2.90 3.02
CA LYS A 82 -16.45 1.89 2.32
C LYS A 82 -16.03 2.51 1.00
N SER A 83 -14.93 3.27 0.99
CA SER A 83 -14.50 3.96 -0.24
C SER A 83 -14.31 2.97 -1.39
N THR A 84 -14.85 3.31 -2.56
CA THR A 84 -14.79 2.44 -3.76
C THR A 84 -13.51 2.66 -4.57
N PHE A 85 -12.93 3.87 -4.50
CA PHE A 85 -11.70 4.21 -5.17
C PHE A 85 -10.50 3.70 -4.38
N VAL A 86 -9.82 2.73 -4.97
CA VAL A 86 -8.65 2.07 -4.40
C VAL A 86 -7.41 2.44 -5.20
N MET A 87 -6.35 2.82 -4.49
CA MET A 87 -5.01 2.96 -5.04
C MET A 87 -4.39 1.57 -5.20
N THR A 88 -3.89 1.27 -6.39
CA THR A 88 -3.00 0.13 -6.64
C THR A 88 -1.56 0.58 -6.50
N SER A 89 -0.84 0.04 -5.51
CA SER A 89 0.60 0.27 -5.40
C SER A 89 1.37 -0.87 -6.03
N GLN A 90 2.48 -0.56 -6.69
CA GLN A 90 3.43 -1.59 -7.16
C GLN A 90 4.36 -2.08 -6.05
N ASN A 91 4.52 -1.29 -4.98
CA ASN A 91 5.39 -1.63 -3.83
C ASN A 91 4.75 -1.13 -2.53
N ALA A 92 4.88 -1.91 -1.46
CA ALA A 92 4.37 -1.57 -0.14
C ALA A 92 4.98 -0.27 0.45
N THR A 93 6.17 0.16 0.01
CA THR A 93 6.80 1.40 0.49
C THR A 93 6.32 2.67 -0.22
N THR A 94 5.57 2.55 -1.32
CA THR A 94 5.13 3.72 -2.09
C THR A 94 4.10 4.52 -1.32
N THR A 95 4.34 5.82 -1.19
CA THR A 95 3.41 6.79 -0.63
C THR A 95 3.05 7.81 -1.69
N ASN A 96 1.76 8.00 -1.94
CA ASN A 96 1.25 8.95 -2.92
C ASN A 96 0.49 10.09 -2.22
N SER A 97 0.67 11.30 -2.74
CA SER A 97 -0.03 12.48 -2.26
C SER A 97 -1.32 12.70 -3.06
N TYR A 98 -2.40 12.99 -2.35
CA TYR A 98 -3.71 13.30 -2.92
C TYR A 98 -4.27 14.59 -2.31
N CYS A 99 -5.11 15.28 -3.07
CA CYS A 99 -5.94 16.36 -2.57
C CYS A 99 -7.41 15.94 -2.63
N LEU A 100 -8.08 15.98 -1.48
CA LEU A 100 -9.48 15.58 -1.31
C LEU A 100 -10.33 16.82 -1.09
N ILE A 101 -11.30 17.07 -1.97
CA ILE A 101 -12.20 18.22 -1.88
C ILE A 101 -13.59 17.68 -1.55
N PHE A 102 -14.00 17.84 -0.30
CA PHE A 102 -15.28 17.40 0.23
C PHE A 102 -16.32 18.52 0.15
N THR A 103 -17.56 18.14 -0.15
CA THR A 103 -18.76 18.97 0.08
C THR A 103 -19.75 18.17 0.90
N VAL A 104 -20.14 18.68 2.06
CA VAL A 104 -21.13 18.08 2.96
C VAL A 104 -22.45 18.86 2.86
N ASP A 105 -23.56 18.14 2.70
CA ASP A 105 -24.93 18.64 2.59
C ASP A 105 -25.04 19.86 1.66
N ASP A 106 -24.37 19.77 0.50
CA ASP A 106 -24.33 20.79 -0.56
C ASP A 106 -23.88 22.21 -0.14
N SER A 107 -23.32 22.37 1.05
CA SER A 107 -23.12 23.70 1.65
C SER A 107 -21.80 23.90 2.39
N VAL A 108 -21.18 22.84 2.88
CA VAL A 108 -19.93 22.93 3.65
C VAL A 108 -18.78 22.29 2.88
N GLY A 109 -17.84 23.10 2.42
CA GLY A 109 -16.65 22.66 1.69
C GLY A 109 -15.46 22.41 2.62
N SER A 110 -14.65 21.39 2.32
CA SER A 110 -13.37 21.15 3.01
C SER A 110 -12.35 20.59 2.02
N GLU A 111 -11.14 21.16 2.00
CA GLU A 111 -10.04 20.68 1.17
C GLU A 111 -8.92 20.15 2.06
N ILE A 112 -8.50 18.90 1.82
CA ILE A 112 -7.55 18.19 2.67
C ILE A 112 -6.51 17.50 1.79
N SER A 113 -5.25 17.87 1.98
CA SER A 113 -4.12 17.14 1.42
C SER A 113 -3.75 15.95 2.31
N VAL A 114 -3.59 14.77 1.71
CA VAL A 114 -3.26 13.54 2.43
C VAL A 114 -2.14 12.77 1.72
N ASN A 115 -1.38 12.03 2.51
CA ASN A 115 -0.43 11.04 2.01
C ASN A 115 -1.00 9.65 2.31
N VAL A 116 -1.10 8.83 1.27
CA VAL A 116 -1.66 7.49 1.34
C VAL A 116 -0.58 6.50 0.97
N SER A 117 -0.45 5.47 1.78
CA SER A 117 0.47 4.36 1.52
C SER A 117 -0.28 3.05 1.63
N TYR A 118 0.37 1.95 1.23
CA TYR A 118 -0.19 0.62 1.40
C TYR A 118 -0.52 0.29 2.86
N TYR A 119 0.31 0.74 3.82
CA TYR A 119 0.19 0.42 5.25
C TYR A 119 -0.66 1.40 6.05
N ALA A 120 -0.98 2.56 5.48
CA ALA A 120 -1.67 3.61 6.21
C ALA A 120 -2.54 4.44 5.27
N VAL A 121 -3.82 4.51 5.63
CA VAL A 121 -4.81 5.35 4.95
C VAL A 121 -5.34 6.41 5.91
N PRO A 122 -5.59 7.65 5.46
CA PRO A 122 -6.15 8.69 6.30
C PRO A 122 -7.58 8.34 6.74
N GLU A 123 -7.85 8.47 8.03
CA GLU A 123 -9.21 8.54 8.59
C GLU A 123 -9.59 10.00 8.79
N LEU A 124 -10.74 10.36 8.22
CA LEU A 124 -11.33 11.68 8.21
C LEU A 124 -12.67 11.62 8.94
N HIS A 125 -13.05 12.70 9.63
CA HIS A 125 -14.33 12.80 10.33
C HIS A 125 -15.13 13.99 9.84
N ILE A 126 -16.45 13.86 9.84
CA ILE A 126 -17.34 15.02 9.78
C ILE A 126 -17.36 15.65 11.19
N ASP A 127 -16.95 16.91 11.30
CA ASP A 127 -16.96 17.66 12.55
C ASP A 127 -18.41 18.01 12.92
N PRO A 128 -18.96 17.47 14.03
CA PRO A 128 -20.36 17.71 14.41
C PRO A 128 -20.66 19.16 14.79
N THR A 129 -19.63 20.00 14.98
CA THR A 129 -19.81 21.41 15.34
C THR A 129 -19.75 22.34 14.13
N LYS A 130 -19.01 21.96 13.08
CA LYS A 130 -18.78 22.80 11.89
C LYS A 130 -19.41 22.25 10.62
N GLY A 131 -19.82 20.98 10.61
CA GLY A 131 -20.35 20.26 9.44
C GLY A 131 -19.30 19.94 8.37
N GLY A 132 -18.06 20.40 8.51
CA GLY A 132 -16.97 20.16 7.55
C GLY A 132 -16.23 18.86 7.84
N VAL A 133 -15.40 18.43 6.89
CA VAL A 133 -14.54 17.25 7.04
C VAL A 133 -13.19 17.68 7.61
N ILE A 134 -12.68 16.93 8.58
CA ILE A 134 -11.37 17.14 9.20
C ILE A 134 -10.52 15.87 9.11
N TYR A 135 -9.20 16.05 9.01
CA TYR A 135 -8.26 14.95 9.19
C TYR A 135 -8.19 14.56 10.67
N TYR A 136 -8.38 13.28 10.98
CA TYR A 136 -8.32 12.77 12.35
C TYR A 136 -7.01 12.04 12.62
N SER A 137 -6.73 10.99 11.85
CA SER A 137 -5.53 10.17 12.01
C SER A 137 -5.24 9.39 10.73
N SER A 138 -4.21 8.56 10.73
CA SER A 138 -4.06 7.48 9.74
C SER A 138 -4.36 6.15 10.41
N VAL A 139 -5.13 5.30 9.73
CA VAL A 139 -5.43 3.94 10.16
C VAL A 139 -4.45 3.01 9.48
N LEU A 140 -3.81 2.16 10.28
CA LEU A 140 -2.98 1.09 9.76
C LEU A 140 -3.89 0.08 9.06
N THR A 141 -3.73 -0.06 7.76
CA THR A 141 -4.30 -1.18 7.01
C THR A 141 -3.47 -2.39 7.41
N GLY A 142 -4.09 -3.34 8.12
CA GLY A 142 -3.40 -4.53 8.61
C GLY A 142 -2.63 -5.26 7.50
N ASP A 143 -1.55 -5.95 7.86
CA ASP A 143 -0.75 -6.77 6.95
C ASP A 143 -1.64 -7.73 6.14
N TYR A 144 -1.66 -7.58 4.82
CA TYR A 144 -2.38 -8.48 3.94
C TYR A 144 -1.55 -8.88 2.72
N GLY A 145 -0.84 -9.99 2.83
CA GLY A 145 -0.87 -10.97 1.74
C GLY A 145 0.43 -11.42 1.12
N CYS A 146 1.60 -10.88 1.50
CA CYS A 146 2.81 -11.69 1.32
C CYS A 146 2.78 -12.73 2.46
N PRO A 147 2.78 -14.04 2.18
CA PRO A 147 3.25 -14.96 3.21
C PRO A 147 4.61 -14.43 3.63
N LEU A 148 4.79 -14.14 4.92
CA LEU A 148 6.14 -14.13 5.46
C LEU A 148 6.66 -15.51 5.06
N GLU A 149 7.64 -15.55 4.15
CA GLU A 149 8.40 -16.78 3.95
C GLU A 149 8.74 -17.23 5.36
N ASP A 150 8.31 -18.46 5.69
CA ASP A 150 8.66 -19.13 6.92
C ASP A 150 10.14 -18.82 7.11
N GLN A 151 10.47 -17.93 8.07
CA GLN A 151 11.84 -17.81 8.51
C GLN A 151 12.05 -19.09 9.28
N GLY A 152 12.33 -20.16 8.52
CA GLY A 152 12.56 -21.49 9.01
C GLY A 152 13.49 -21.35 10.18
N GLU A 153 12.94 -21.58 11.36
CA GLU A 153 13.74 -21.81 12.53
C GLU A 153 14.66 -22.99 12.20
N TYR A 154 15.94 -22.81 12.55
CA TYR A 154 17.03 -23.81 12.64
C TYR A 154 17.91 -24.04 11.40
#